data_AF-A0A067LTL0-F1
#
_entry.id   AF-A0A067LTL0-F1
#
_cell.length_a   1.000
_cell.length_b   1.000
_cell.length_c   1.000
_cell.angle_alpha   90.00
_cell.angle_beta   90.00
_cell.angle_gamma   90.00
#
_symmetry.space_group_name_H-M   'P 1'
#
loop_
_entity.id
_entity.type
_entity.pdbx_description
1 polymer ?
#
loop_
_entity_poly.entity_id
_entity_poly.type
_entity_poly.pdbx_seq_one_letter_code
_entity_poly.pdbx_strand_id
1 'polypeptide(L)'
;MFPFYPPPANAPPPVMPPMTFEQIQTLYAQAMQAHAARELDMQNIAPELRGINGQPAMNQLGTSGSGQPAPSVQLNDQTQNNVGQAASDQSGLRDALAEVQAELNEFRTRLATQEANAQPVSQSASRKRKRMDNGKICTGSKPEGEWNDAERALKSLLATAIARTIREVTSVLNAKTRWPRAPGPDEPARLHPETEKAVVTYNFELKVNDPSNYAIIEHAAKLVYAEFKSPDRPGSADLPPFTVEWIIELGKTSVRGWKITYDAEKSAEKKLRLARNKHNTHLHNRRKEKAGNRRKGAEIFKEETGIDVAPLIHEDWMSDELGTEPEDEPNWKVNLLKSKGMYDGVKHQIKTFGVFETVKPNWRSEKFEDLMHWMDHVLEAQSQDKEKKTGAKRRLRLYNDRTTDKPPGRTPPNFAVDPDWLKNCGKVQYAEETKMYLKMPDVPGFAGDEFEAPYHKVDGELFPIESDDD
;
A
#
# COMPACT_ATOMS: atom_id res chain seq x y z
N MET A 1 -33.57 44.18 27.94
CA MET A 1 -33.87 42.76 27.68
C MET A 1 -34.40 42.65 26.26
N PHE A 2 -33.54 42.24 25.33
CA PHE A 2 -33.91 41.88 23.95
C PHE A 2 -33.45 40.42 23.75
N PRO A 3 -34.27 39.52 23.20
CA PRO A 3 -33.86 38.16 22.95
C PRO A 3 -32.99 38.10 21.69
N PHE A 4 -31.76 37.59 21.85
CA PHE A 4 -30.88 37.21 20.75
C PHE A 4 -31.40 35.90 20.13
N TYR A 5 -31.82 35.96 18.85
CA TYR A 5 -32.02 34.77 18.04
C TYR A 5 -30.68 34.33 17.41
N PRO A 6 -30.31 33.04 17.47
CA PRO A 6 -29.19 32.52 16.69
C PRO A 6 -29.55 32.45 15.20
N PRO A 7 -28.58 32.61 14.28
CA PRO A 7 -28.82 32.53 12.84
C PRO A 7 -29.10 31.08 12.39
N PRO A 8 -29.84 30.88 11.29
CA PRO A 8 -30.18 29.55 10.78
C PRO A 8 -28.95 28.78 10.27
N ALA A 9 -28.87 27.51 10.67
CA ALA A 9 -27.69 26.65 10.55
C ALA A 9 -27.53 25.90 9.22
N ASN A 10 -28.07 26.38 8.11
CA ASN A 10 -27.95 25.69 6.81
C ASN A 10 -27.82 26.69 5.65
N ALA A 11 -26.59 27.10 5.35
CA ALA A 11 -26.23 27.65 4.05
C ALA A 11 -25.49 26.55 3.26
N PRO A 12 -25.94 26.18 2.05
CA PRO A 12 -25.21 25.24 1.21
C PRO A 12 -23.82 25.81 0.86
N PRO A 13 -22.78 24.97 0.74
CA PRO A 13 -21.45 25.42 0.34
C PRO A 13 -21.51 26.09 -1.04
N PRO A 14 -20.60 27.05 -1.32
CA PRO A 14 -20.52 27.68 -2.63
C PRO A 14 -20.25 26.63 -3.69
N VAL A 15 -21.21 26.43 -4.59
CA VAL A 15 -21.05 25.64 -5.80
C VAL A 15 -19.99 26.35 -6.64
N MET A 16 -18.82 25.72 -6.82
CA MET A 16 -17.83 26.28 -7.73
C MET A 16 -18.42 26.31 -9.15
N PRO A 17 -18.32 27.44 -9.87
CA PRO A 17 -18.81 27.50 -11.24
C PRO A 17 -18.07 26.44 -12.08
N PRO A 18 -18.77 25.77 -13.01
CA PRO A 18 -18.13 24.82 -13.91
C PRO A 18 -17.01 25.53 -14.66
N MET A 19 -15.84 24.88 -14.72
CA MET A 19 -14.69 25.44 -15.44
C MET A 19 -15.06 25.65 -16.90
N THR A 20 -14.74 26.82 -17.44
CA THR A 20 -14.94 27.10 -18.85
C THR A 20 -13.97 26.26 -19.69
N PHE A 21 -14.34 25.99 -20.94
CA PHE A 21 -13.48 25.30 -21.89
C PHE A 21 -12.10 25.97 -22.03
N GLU A 22 -12.05 27.30 -21.96
CA GLU A 22 -10.80 28.08 -21.97
C GLU A 22 -9.93 27.82 -20.73
N GLN A 23 -10.53 27.66 -19.54
CA GLN A 23 -9.78 27.30 -18.32
C GLN A 23 -9.17 25.91 -18.42
N ILE A 24 -9.90 24.96 -19.02
CA ILE A 24 -9.40 23.60 -19.27
C ILE A 24 -8.25 23.62 -20.28
N GLN A 25 -8.37 24.38 -21.38
CA GLN A 25 -7.30 24.54 -22.35
C GLN A 25 -6.06 25.21 -21.74
N THR A 26 -6.25 26.19 -20.86
CA THR A 26 -5.16 26.87 -20.15
C THR A 26 -4.43 25.90 -19.22
N LEU A 27 -5.16 25.09 -18.45
CA LEU A 27 -4.56 24.06 -17.58
C LEU A 27 -3.80 23.01 -18.40
N TYR A 28 -4.34 22.60 -19.55
CA TYR A 28 -3.66 21.67 -20.45
C TYR A 28 -2.37 22.26 -21.04
N ALA A 29 -2.41 23.52 -21.49
CA ALA A 29 -1.24 24.23 -22.00
C ALA A 29 -0.16 24.40 -20.91
N GLN A 30 -0.55 24.72 -19.68
CA GLN A 30 0.36 24.80 -18.53
C GLN A 30 1.01 23.44 -18.21
N ALA A 31 0.23 22.35 -18.26
CA ALA A 31 0.76 21.00 -18.08
C ALA A 31 1.78 20.61 -19.16
N MET A 32 1.51 20.95 -20.43
CA MET A 32 2.43 20.72 -21.55
C MET A 32 3.70 21.56 -21.44
N GLN A 33 3.60 22.82 -21.02
CA GLN A 33 4.76 23.68 -20.76
C GLN A 33 5.60 23.16 -19.60
N ALA A 34 4.98 22.70 -18.51
CA ALA A 34 5.67 22.08 -17.39
C ALA A 34 6.39 20.78 -17.81
N HIS A 35 5.79 19.99 -18.70
CA HIS A 35 6.42 18.81 -19.28
C HIS A 35 7.63 19.17 -20.15
N ALA A 36 7.49 20.15 -21.05
CA ALA A 36 8.59 20.62 -21.91
C ALA A 36 9.75 21.21 -21.10
N ALA A 37 9.47 21.95 -20.03
CA ALA A 37 10.49 22.47 -19.12
C ALA A 37 11.25 21.34 -18.40
N ARG A 38 10.56 20.26 -18.00
CA ARG A 38 11.19 19.06 -17.44
C ARG A 38 12.08 18.36 -18.45
N GLU A 39 11.67 18.26 -19.71
CA GLU A 39 12.50 17.67 -20.78
C GLU A 39 13.77 18.47 -21.06
N LEU A 40 13.69 19.81 -21.00
CA LEU A 40 14.87 20.66 -21.15
C LEU A 40 15.85 20.46 -19.99
N ASP A 41 15.35 20.29 -18.76
CA ASP A 41 16.19 20.04 -17.59
C ASP A 41 16.85 18.65 -17.62
N MET A 42 16.16 17.63 -18.15
CA MET A 42 16.77 16.31 -18.39
C MET A 42 17.98 16.38 -19.35
N GLN A 43 18.02 17.35 -20.26
CA GLN A 43 19.14 17.52 -21.18
C GLN A 43 20.39 18.09 -20.50
N ASN A 44 20.25 18.71 -19.32
CA ASN A 44 21.35 19.29 -18.53
C ASN A 44 22.04 18.29 -17.58
N ILE A 45 21.61 17.03 -17.54
CA ILE A 45 22.34 15.98 -16.79
C ILE A 45 23.75 15.83 -17.37
N ALA A 46 24.76 15.91 -16.48
CA ALA A 46 26.18 15.86 -16.84
C ALA A 46 26.49 14.67 -17.80
N PRO A 47 27.22 14.91 -18.92
CA PRO A 47 27.54 13.86 -19.91
C PRO A 47 28.25 12.65 -19.30
N GLU A 48 29.03 12.86 -18.23
CA GLU A 48 29.77 11.82 -17.51
C GLU A 48 28.84 10.76 -16.88
N LEU A 49 27.61 11.13 -16.53
CA LEU A 49 26.60 10.22 -16.00
C LEU A 49 25.87 9.42 -17.10
N ARG A 50 26.11 9.75 -18.38
CA ARG A 50 25.52 9.06 -19.55
C ARG A 50 26.38 7.90 -20.08
N GLY A 51 27.47 7.57 -19.39
CA GLY A 51 28.28 6.39 -19.71
C GLY A 51 29.13 6.49 -20.97
N ILE A 52 29.51 7.71 -21.41
CA ILE A 52 30.39 7.89 -22.58
C ILE A 52 31.77 8.35 -22.08
N ASN A 53 32.63 7.39 -21.71
CA ASN A 53 34.08 7.61 -21.66
C ASN A 53 34.68 7.10 -22.97
N GLY A 54 34.83 7.98 -23.95
CA GLY A 54 35.59 7.71 -25.18
C GLY A 54 36.71 8.74 -25.32
N GLN A 55 37.95 8.34 -25.03
CA GLN A 55 39.14 9.11 -25.42
C GLN A 55 39.30 9.11 -26.96
N PRO A 56 39.89 10.17 -27.55
CA PRO A 56 40.15 10.20 -28.98
C PRO A 56 41.41 9.38 -29.30
N ALA A 57 41.24 8.25 -30.00
CA ALA A 57 42.36 7.53 -30.61
C ALA A 57 42.79 8.22 -31.90
N MET A 58 44.03 8.71 -31.91
CA MET A 58 44.75 9.15 -33.10
C MET A 58 45.11 7.95 -34.00
N ASN A 59 44.90 8.14 -35.31
CA ASN A 59 45.61 7.62 -36.48
C ASN A 59 46.28 6.24 -36.42
N GLN A 60 45.95 5.39 -37.41
CA GLN A 60 46.96 5.00 -38.42
C GLN A 60 46.34 4.50 -39.73
N LEU A 61 46.99 4.92 -40.82
CA LEU A 61 46.80 4.54 -42.22
C LEU A 61 46.96 3.02 -42.44
N GLY A 62 46.20 2.50 -43.39
CA GLY A 62 46.44 1.20 -44.04
C GLY A 62 45.73 1.13 -45.38
N THR A 63 46.51 1.29 -46.45
CA THR A 63 46.14 1.27 -47.87
C THR A 63 45.89 -0.13 -48.44
N SER A 64 45.11 -0.15 -49.54
CA SER A 64 45.24 -1.03 -50.73
C SER A 64 44.27 -2.21 -50.92
N GLY A 65 43.63 -2.24 -52.11
CA GLY A 65 43.17 -3.45 -52.81
C GLY A 65 41.71 -3.43 -53.28
N SER A 66 41.43 -3.02 -54.53
CA SER A 66 40.90 -3.83 -55.65
C SER A 66 39.69 -4.74 -55.33
N GLY A 67 38.54 -4.76 -56.00
CA GLY A 67 38.06 -4.24 -57.28
C GLY A 67 36.82 -5.08 -57.69
N GLN A 68 36.07 -4.58 -58.69
CA GLN A 68 34.99 -5.21 -59.49
C GLN A 68 33.51 -4.86 -59.19
N PRO A 69 32.66 -4.85 -60.26
CA PRO A 69 31.58 -3.88 -60.42
C PRO A 69 30.18 -4.44 -60.09
N ALA A 70 29.27 -3.50 -59.88
CA ALA A 70 27.86 -3.71 -59.57
C ALA A 70 27.06 -4.36 -60.72
N PRO A 71 26.05 -5.19 -60.41
CA PRO A 71 25.03 -5.57 -61.37
C PRO A 71 23.90 -4.53 -61.42
N SER A 72 23.58 -4.12 -62.64
CA SER A 72 22.46 -3.26 -63.01
C SER A 72 21.13 -3.91 -62.65
N VAL A 73 20.36 -3.29 -61.75
CA VAL A 73 18.98 -3.67 -61.45
C VAL A 73 18.06 -2.89 -62.40
N GLN A 74 17.31 -3.62 -63.22
CA GLN A 74 16.25 -3.10 -64.07
C GLN A 74 15.07 -2.63 -63.21
N LEU A 75 14.72 -1.35 -63.31
CA LEU A 75 13.42 -0.83 -62.92
C LEU A 75 12.37 -1.39 -63.89
N ASN A 76 11.42 -2.17 -63.38
CA ASN A 76 10.20 -2.49 -64.10
C ASN A 76 9.05 -1.65 -63.54
N ASP A 77 8.43 -0.88 -64.43
CA ASP A 77 7.20 -0.13 -64.27
C ASP A 77 6.03 -1.04 -63.86
N GLN A 78 5.54 -0.89 -62.63
CA GLN A 78 4.16 -1.25 -62.25
C GLN A 78 3.64 -0.26 -61.20
N THR A 79 3.27 0.94 -61.66
CA THR A 79 2.65 1.98 -60.79
C THR A 79 1.39 2.55 -61.40
N GLN A 80 0.44 1.71 -61.79
CA GLN A 80 -0.94 2.13 -62.06
C GLN A 80 -1.90 0.99 -61.71
N ASN A 81 -2.25 0.83 -60.42
CA ASN A 81 -3.47 0.14 -59.95
C ASN A 81 -3.66 0.17 -58.42
N ASN A 82 -3.28 1.26 -57.73
CA ASN A 82 -3.34 1.32 -56.26
C ASN A 82 -4.03 2.57 -55.68
N VAL A 83 -5.02 3.12 -56.40
CA VAL A 83 -5.82 4.27 -55.91
C VAL A 83 -7.15 3.82 -55.27
N GLY A 84 -7.54 2.55 -55.40
CA GLY A 84 -8.79 2.02 -54.83
C GLY A 84 -8.71 1.48 -53.40
N GLN A 85 -7.54 1.05 -52.92
CA GLN A 85 -7.38 0.47 -51.57
C GLN A 85 -7.19 1.50 -50.45
N ALA A 86 -6.58 2.66 -50.75
CA ALA A 86 -6.36 3.71 -49.75
C ALA A 86 -7.66 4.38 -49.25
N ALA A 87 -8.74 4.35 -50.02
CA ALA A 87 -10.04 4.89 -49.62
C ALA A 87 -10.80 3.96 -48.66
N SER A 88 -10.57 2.65 -48.75
CA SER A 88 -11.18 1.64 -47.86
C SER A 88 -10.53 1.62 -46.47
N ASP A 89 -9.24 1.92 -46.38
CA ASP A 89 -8.53 1.96 -45.10
C ASP A 89 -8.84 3.25 -44.31
N GLN A 90 -9.21 4.34 -44.99
CA GLN A 90 -9.64 5.58 -44.33
C GLN A 90 -11.03 5.49 -43.69
N SER A 91 -11.94 4.63 -44.17
CA SER A 91 -13.25 4.45 -43.52
C SER A 91 -13.12 3.67 -42.21
N GLY A 92 -12.31 2.61 -42.19
CA GLY A 92 -12.05 1.83 -40.96
C GLY A 92 -11.39 2.66 -39.85
N LEU A 93 -10.49 3.58 -40.22
CA LEU A 93 -9.88 4.53 -39.27
C LEU A 93 -10.88 5.55 -38.72
N ARG A 94 -11.85 6.01 -39.51
CA ARG A 94 -12.90 6.92 -39.05
C ARG A 94 -13.88 6.23 -38.11
N ASP A 95 -14.23 4.99 -38.41
CA ASP A 95 -15.14 4.19 -37.59
C ASP A 95 -14.50 3.85 -36.23
N ALA A 96 -13.21 3.47 -36.23
CA ALA A 96 -12.46 3.24 -34.99
C ALA A 96 -12.30 4.53 -34.14
N LEU A 97 -12.12 5.69 -34.78
CA LEU A 97 -12.05 6.97 -34.07
C LEU A 97 -13.40 7.34 -33.44
N ALA A 98 -14.50 7.06 -34.13
CA ALA A 98 -15.86 7.29 -33.64
C ALA A 98 -16.20 6.38 -32.46
N GLU A 99 -15.76 5.12 -32.48
CA GLU A 99 -15.93 4.15 -31.38
C GLU A 99 -15.18 4.60 -30.13
N VAL A 100 -13.92 5.02 -30.26
CA VAL A 100 -13.13 5.56 -29.14
C VAL A 100 -13.75 6.85 -28.57
N GLN A 101 -14.31 7.72 -29.42
CA GLN A 101 -15.02 8.91 -28.96
C GLN A 101 -16.33 8.58 -28.23
N ALA A 102 -17.04 7.52 -28.62
CA ALA A 102 -18.22 7.05 -27.93
C ALA A 102 -17.88 6.49 -26.54
N GLU A 103 -16.84 5.64 -26.42
CA GLU A 103 -16.36 5.11 -25.14
C GLU A 103 -15.92 6.22 -24.18
N LEU A 104 -15.22 7.24 -24.70
CA LEU A 104 -14.73 8.35 -23.90
C LEU A 104 -15.88 9.24 -23.39
N ASN A 105 -16.94 9.40 -24.16
CA ASN A 105 -18.17 10.08 -23.72
C ASN A 105 -18.95 9.26 -22.69
N GLU A 106 -19.00 7.94 -22.85
CA GLU A 106 -19.62 7.05 -21.85
C GLU A 106 -18.85 7.11 -20.52
N PHE A 107 -17.52 7.08 -20.57
CA PHE A 107 -16.67 7.20 -19.39
C PHE A 107 -16.87 8.53 -18.65
N ARG A 108 -16.95 9.65 -19.38
CA ARG A 108 -17.28 10.97 -18.82
C ARG A 108 -18.65 10.97 -18.13
N THR A 109 -19.64 10.32 -18.73
CA THR A 109 -21.00 10.22 -18.17
C THR A 109 -21.01 9.39 -16.89
N ARG A 110 -20.22 8.31 -16.81
CA ARG A 110 -20.04 7.51 -15.59
C ARG A 110 -19.36 8.29 -14.46
N LEU A 111 -18.35 9.10 -14.78
CA LEU A 111 -17.67 9.98 -13.82
C LEU A 111 -18.62 11.04 -13.25
N ALA A 112 -19.37 11.73 -14.12
CA ALA A 112 -20.36 12.71 -13.69
C ALA A 112 -21.47 12.09 -12.82
N THR A 113 -21.86 10.84 -13.11
CA THR A 113 -22.85 10.11 -12.31
C THR A 113 -22.28 9.64 -10.96
N GLN A 114 -20.98 9.33 -10.87
CA GLN A 114 -20.32 9.04 -9.59
C GLN A 114 -20.20 10.30 -8.72
N GLU A 115 -19.87 11.44 -9.31
CA GLU A 115 -19.78 12.73 -8.60
C GLU A 115 -21.15 13.20 -8.11
N ALA A 116 -22.21 13.02 -8.92
CA ALA A 116 -23.57 13.36 -8.53
C ALA A 116 -24.15 12.47 -7.40
N ASN A 117 -23.66 11.23 -7.27
CA ASN A 117 -24.11 10.28 -6.24
C ASN A 117 -23.21 10.24 -5.00
N ALA A 118 -22.11 10.98 -4.97
CA ALA A 118 -21.26 11.11 -3.79
C ALA A 118 -21.94 12.03 -2.76
N GLN A 119 -22.66 11.46 -1.79
CA GLN A 119 -23.17 12.23 -0.66
C GLN A 119 -22.02 12.85 0.16
N PRO A 120 -22.17 14.09 0.65
CA PRO A 120 -21.15 14.74 1.45
C PRO A 120 -21.01 14.07 2.80
N VAL A 121 -19.83 13.51 3.06
CA VAL A 121 -19.42 13.03 4.38
C VAL A 121 -19.41 14.23 5.34
N SER A 122 -20.29 14.19 6.34
CA SER A 122 -20.40 15.20 7.40
C SER A 122 -19.05 15.41 8.08
N GLN A 123 -18.50 16.62 7.99
CA GLN A 123 -17.30 17.00 8.72
C GLN A 123 -17.64 17.14 10.20
N SER A 124 -17.13 16.20 10.99
CA SER A 124 -17.20 16.22 12.44
C SER A 124 -16.25 17.29 13.00
N ALA A 125 -16.81 18.17 13.83
CA ALA A 125 -16.17 19.00 14.86
C ALA A 125 -14.76 19.56 14.57
N SER A 126 -14.74 20.84 14.18
CA SER A 126 -13.56 21.71 14.17
C SER A 126 -12.89 21.78 15.55
N ARG A 127 -11.86 20.94 15.77
CA ARG A 127 -10.86 21.18 16.80
C ARG A 127 -10.03 22.38 16.38
N LYS A 128 -10.05 23.45 17.18
CA LYS A 128 -9.18 24.62 17.07
C LYS A 128 -7.73 24.16 16.82
N ARG A 129 -7.26 24.33 15.58
CA ARG A 129 -5.86 24.09 15.22
C ARG A 129 -5.02 25.12 15.94
N LYS A 130 -4.23 24.66 16.92
CA LYS A 130 -3.20 25.45 17.58
C LYS A 130 -2.27 25.97 16.48
N ARG A 131 -2.11 27.30 16.38
CA ARG A 131 -1.16 27.93 15.45
C ARG A 131 0.19 27.22 15.61
N MET A 132 0.70 26.68 14.51
CA MET A 132 1.98 25.98 14.49
C MET A 132 3.09 26.96 14.81
N ASP A 133 4.00 26.52 15.68
CA ASP A 133 5.23 27.24 15.99
C ASP A 133 6.15 27.08 14.77
N ASN A 134 6.27 28.13 13.95
CA ASN A 134 6.89 28.12 12.62
C ASN A 134 8.43 27.95 12.62
N GLY A 135 9.02 27.47 13.73
CA GLY A 135 10.47 27.56 13.95
C GLY A 135 11.29 26.30 13.65
N LYS A 136 10.67 25.12 13.48
CA LYS A 136 11.44 23.87 13.30
C LYS A 136 11.14 23.22 11.96
N ILE A 137 12.18 23.10 11.13
CA ILE A 137 12.14 22.42 9.85
C ILE A 137 11.82 20.94 10.09
N CYS A 138 10.96 20.33 9.27
CA CYS A 138 10.65 18.89 9.31
C CYS A 138 11.82 18.04 8.75
N THR A 139 13.06 18.42 9.01
CA THR A 139 14.31 17.83 8.49
C THR A 139 14.71 16.51 9.16
N GLY A 140 13.76 15.73 9.67
CA GLY A 140 14.08 14.47 10.37
C GLY A 140 14.81 14.65 11.71
N SER A 141 15.02 15.88 12.19
CA SER A 141 15.55 16.15 13.54
C SER A 141 14.56 15.78 14.64
N LYS A 142 13.28 15.79 14.30
CA LYS A 142 12.16 15.40 15.15
C LYS A 142 11.83 13.92 14.92
N PRO A 143 11.74 13.07 15.95
CA PRO A 143 11.39 11.67 15.77
C PRO A 143 9.95 11.54 15.22
N GLU A 144 9.72 10.54 14.36
CA GLU A 144 8.44 10.36 13.64
C GLU A 144 7.22 10.23 14.58
N GLY A 145 7.43 9.73 15.80
CA GLY A 145 6.39 9.64 16.83
C GLY A 145 5.82 10.99 17.27
N GLU A 146 6.60 12.07 17.14
CA GLU A 146 6.17 13.42 17.53
C GLU A 146 5.50 14.19 16.38
N TRP A 147 5.52 13.65 15.16
CA TRP A 147 5.03 14.35 13.98
C TRP A 147 3.53 14.61 14.05
N ASN A 148 3.11 15.79 13.59
CA ASN A 148 1.70 16.11 13.41
C ASN A 148 1.16 15.49 12.10
N ASP A 149 -0.15 15.54 11.91
CA ASP A 149 -0.79 14.89 10.75
C ASP A 149 -0.38 15.52 9.40
N ALA A 150 -0.10 16.83 9.37
CA ALA A 150 0.37 17.51 8.17
C ALA A 150 1.80 17.06 7.78
N GLU A 151 2.68 16.88 8.76
CA GLU A 151 4.05 16.37 8.57
C GLU A 151 4.02 14.93 8.02
N ARG A 152 3.15 14.07 8.58
CA ARG A 152 2.97 12.68 8.10
C ARG A 152 2.40 12.65 6.68
N ALA A 153 1.39 13.49 6.40
CA ALA A 153 0.82 13.62 5.07
C ALA A 153 1.86 14.10 4.06
N LEU A 154 2.66 15.11 4.41
CA LEU A 154 3.75 15.60 3.57
C LEU A 154 4.80 14.52 3.28
N LYS A 155 5.26 13.75 4.29
CA LYS A 155 6.19 12.63 4.06
C LYS A 155 5.62 11.63 3.06
N SER A 156 4.37 11.19 3.25
CA SER A 156 3.72 10.22 2.37
C SER A 156 3.66 10.73 0.91
N LEU A 157 3.31 12.01 0.76
CA LEU A 157 3.18 12.67 -0.51
C LEU A 157 4.55 12.82 -1.21
N LEU A 158 5.57 13.32 -0.49
CA LEU A 158 6.94 13.45 -1.01
C LEU A 158 7.56 12.08 -1.33
N ALA A 159 7.36 11.07 -0.49
CA ALA A 159 7.86 9.71 -0.72
C ALA A 159 7.26 9.09 -2.00
N THR A 160 5.97 9.33 -2.24
CA THR A 160 5.29 8.91 -3.48
C THR A 160 5.83 9.68 -4.69
N ALA A 161 6.00 11.01 -4.56
CA ALA A 161 6.51 11.86 -5.64
C ALA A 161 7.95 11.48 -6.03
N ILE A 162 8.86 11.35 -5.08
CA ILE A 162 10.26 10.97 -5.36
C ILE A 162 10.37 9.57 -5.95
N ALA A 163 9.58 8.61 -5.46
CA ALA A 163 9.51 7.26 -6.04
C ALA A 163 9.06 7.29 -7.50
N ARG A 164 8.07 8.12 -7.83
CA ARG A 164 7.60 8.32 -9.20
C ARG A 164 8.65 9.02 -10.07
N THR A 165 9.23 10.14 -9.60
CA THR A 165 10.21 10.91 -10.39
C THR A 165 11.49 10.12 -10.65
N ILE A 166 11.98 9.31 -9.70
CA ILE A 166 13.13 8.42 -9.98
C ILE A 166 12.78 7.43 -11.10
N ARG A 167 11.56 6.90 -11.12
CA ARG A 167 11.08 6.01 -12.20
C ARG A 167 10.96 6.73 -13.54
N GLU A 168 10.50 7.98 -13.55
CA GLU A 168 10.44 8.80 -14.77
C GLU A 168 11.83 9.09 -15.33
N VAL A 169 12.77 9.56 -14.49
CA VAL A 169 14.17 9.83 -14.86
C VAL A 169 14.87 8.59 -15.40
N THR A 170 14.49 7.41 -14.91
CA THR A 170 15.01 6.12 -15.37
C THR A 170 14.10 5.43 -16.39
N SER A 171 13.03 6.07 -16.86
CA SER A 171 12.07 5.51 -17.83
C SER A 171 11.55 4.11 -17.47
N VAL A 172 11.31 3.85 -16.19
CA VAL A 172 10.63 2.66 -15.65
C VAL A 172 9.26 3.09 -15.11
N LEU A 173 8.41 3.57 -16.02
CA LEU A 173 7.17 4.31 -15.71
C LEU A 173 6.18 3.54 -14.84
N ASN A 174 6.06 2.21 -15.04
CA ASN A 174 5.11 1.39 -14.32
C ASN A 174 5.79 0.64 -13.15
N ALA A 175 5.13 0.65 -11.98
CA ALA A 175 5.55 -0.11 -10.81
C ALA A 175 5.67 -1.62 -11.06
N LYS A 176 4.89 -2.16 -12.02
CA LYS A 176 4.93 -3.56 -12.44
C LYS A 176 6.05 -3.88 -13.43
N THR A 177 6.62 -2.88 -14.09
CA THR A 177 7.72 -3.09 -15.04
C THR A 177 8.96 -3.50 -14.26
N ARG A 178 9.57 -4.61 -14.70
CA ARG A 178 10.82 -5.11 -14.14
C ARG A 178 11.91 -4.06 -14.31
N TRP A 179 12.73 -3.87 -13.27
CA TRP A 179 13.88 -2.98 -13.37
C TRP A 179 14.91 -3.55 -14.36
N PRO A 180 15.34 -2.77 -15.37
CA PRO A 180 16.36 -3.21 -16.30
C PRO A 180 17.70 -3.42 -15.58
N ARG A 181 18.53 -4.32 -16.09
CA ARG A 181 19.93 -4.40 -15.68
C ARG A 181 20.64 -3.13 -16.16
N ALA A 182 21.52 -2.57 -15.33
CA ALA A 182 22.39 -1.49 -15.78
C ALA A 182 23.33 -2.00 -16.88
N PRO A 183 23.49 -1.27 -18.00
CA PRO A 183 24.36 -1.70 -19.08
C PRO A 183 25.80 -1.86 -18.58
N GLY A 184 26.49 -2.89 -19.08
CA GLY A 184 27.92 -3.04 -18.89
C GLY A 184 28.73 -1.93 -19.57
N PRO A 185 30.05 -1.81 -19.29
CA PRO A 185 30.91 -0.80 -19.92
C PRO A 185 30.91 -0.82 -21.45
N ASP A 186 30.74 -2.00 -22.05
CA ASP A 186 30.75 -2.22 -23.50
C ASP A 186 29.34 -2.31 -24.11
N GLU A 187 28.29 -2.24 -23.28
CA GLU A 187 26.91 -2.31 -23.75
C GLU A 187 26.39 -0.90 -24.09
N PRO A 188 25.61 -0.73 -25.18
CA PRO A 188 25.07 0.57 -25.54
C PRO A 188 24.14 1.10 -24.45
N ALA A 189 24.13 2.42 -24.27
CA ALA A 189 23.20 3.08 -23.36
C ALA A 189 21.75 2.73 -23.74
N ARG A 190 20.92 2.47 -22.73
CA ARG A 190 19.49 2.20 -22.95
C ARG A 190 18.81 3.45 -23.49
N LEU A 191 18.00 3.29 -24.53
CA LEU A 191 17.24 4.39 -25.13
C LEU A 191 15.80 4.43 -24.59
N HIS A 192 15.23 5.63 -24.50
CA HIS A 192 13.82 5.84 -24.20
C HIS A 192 12.99 5.32 -25.39
N PRO A 193 11.91 4.54 -25.17
CA PRO A 193 11.14 3.96 -26.27
C PRO A 193 10.51 4.99 -27.20
N GLU A 194 10.09 6.15 -26.66
CA GLU A 194 9.40 7.18 -27.44
C GLU A 194 10.32 8.27 -28.00
N THR A 195 11.44 8.59 -27.31
CA THR A 195 12.28 9.75 -27.66
C THR A 195 13.62 9.34 -28.25
N GLU A 196 13.96 8.05 -28.23
CA GLU A 196 15.26 7.49 -28.63
C GLU A 196 16.47 8.12 -27.91
N LYS A 197 16.25 8.93 -26.88
CA LYS A 197 17.32 9.54 -26.09
C LYS A 197 17.88 8.53 -25.09
N ALA A 198 19.19 8.61 -24.84
CA ALA A 198 19.84 7.80 -23.81
C ALA A 198 19.23 8.09 -22.43
N VAL A 199 18.84 7.04 -21.73
CA VAL A 199 18.21 7.08 -20.40
C VAL A 199 19.18 6.59 -19.34
N VAL A 200 19.27 7.33 -18.25
CA VAL A 200 20.07 6.92 -17.09
C VAL A 200 19.45 5.68 -16.45
N THR A 201 20.27 4.68 -16.14
CA THR A 201 19.79 3.43 -15.55
C THR A 201 20.34 3.26 -14.15
N TYR A 202 19.46 3.04 -13.18
CA TYR A 202 19.86 2.80 -11.80
C TYR A 202 20.56 1.44 -11.66
N ASN A 203 21.74 1.40 -11.06
CA ASN A 203 22.51 0.17 -10.90
C ASN A 203 22.25 -0.49 -9.55
N PHE A 204 21.35 -1.48 -9.55
CA PHE A 204 21.04 -2.27 -8.37
C PHE A 204 22.15 -3.22 -7.91
N GLU A 205 23.24 -3.39 -8.66
CA GLU A 205 24.40 -4.18 -8.21
C GLU A 205 25.30 -3.35 -7.29
N LEU A 206 25.27 -2.01 -7.44
CA LEU A 206 25.99 -1.08 -6.58
C LEU A 206 25.22 -0.75 -5.30
N LYS A 207 25.89 -0.02 -4.40
CA LYS A 207 25.29 0.53 -3.18
C LYS A 207 24.40 1.73 -3.53
N VAL A 208 23.44 2.04 -2.66
CA VAL A 208 22.53 3.18 -2.87
C VAL A 208 23.27 4.52 -2.86
N ASN A 209 24.35 4.62 -2.08
CA ASN A 209 25.20 5.82 -2.00
C ASN A 209 26.36 5.79 -3.01
N ASP A 210 26.37 4.85 -3.96
CA ASP A 210 27.33 4.91 -5.06
C ASP A 210 27.13 6.24 -5.84
N PRO A 211 28.19 6.95 -6.26
CA PRO A 211 28.06 8.25 -6.92
C PRO A 211 27.09 8.24 -8.10
N SER A 212 27.08 7.18 -8.91
CA SER A 212 26.18 7.06 -10.08
C SER A 212 24.71 6.98 -9.66
N ASN A 213 24.40 6.12 -8.68
CA ASN A 213 23.07 5.94 -8.12
C ASN A 213 22.60 7.17 -7.34
N TYR A 214 23.52 7.80 -6.59
CA TYR A 214 23.23 8.99 -5.80
C TYR A 214 22.86 10.18 -6.69
N ALA A 215 23.58 10.38 -7.80
CA ALA A 215 23.28 11.46 -8.75
C ALA A 215 21.85 11.36 -9.32
N ILE A 216 21.36 10.14 -9.60
CA ILE A 216 19.97 9.92 -10.04
C ILE A 216 18.98 10.35 -8.95
N ILE A 217 19.22 9.93 -7.70
CA ILE A 217 18.34 10.25 -6.56
C ILE A 217 18.35 11.76 -6.29
N GLU A 218 19.52 12.38 -6.31
CA GLU A 218 19.69 13.82 -6.10
C GLU A 218 18.98 14.64 -7.19
N HIS A 219 19.16 14.28 -8.45
CA HIS A 219 18.48 14.95 -9.56
C HIS A 219 16.96 14.84 -9.44
N ALA A 220 16.44 13.64 -9.18
CA ALA A 220 15.01 13.45 -8.95
C ALA A 220 14.50 14.23 -7.73
N ALA A 221 15.29 14.32 -6.66
CA ALA A 221 14.94 15.10 -5.47
C ALA A 221 14.86 16.60 -5.74
N LYS A 222 15.78 17.15 -6.56
CA LYS A 222 15.74 18.55 -6.99
C LYS A 222 14.49 18.85 -7.83
N LEU A 223 14.13 17.96 -8.76
CA LEU A 223 12.90 18.09 -9.56
C LEU A 223 11.64 18.09 -8.67
N VAL A 224 11.55 17.16 -7.73
CA VAL A 224 10.44 17.11 -6.76
C VAL A 224 10.43 18.36 -5.88
N TYR A 225 11.59 18.79 -5.38
CA TYR A 225 11.66 20.00 -4.56
C TYR A 225 11.15 21.23 -5.31
N ALA A 226 11.58 21.42 -6.57
CA ALA A 226 11.13 22.51 -7.43
C ALA A 226 9.61 22.45 -7.70
N GLU A 227 9.05 21.26 -7.97
CA GLU A 227 7.60 21.06 -8.17
C GLU A 227 6.79 21.45 -6.93
N PHE A 228 7.28 21.12 -5.73
CA PHE A 228 6.56 21.39 -4.48
C PHE A 228 6.76 22.81 -3.95
N LYS A 229 7.86 23.47 -4.34
CA LYS A 229 8.13 24.87 -4.02
C LYS A 229 7.65 25.85 -5.09
N SER A 230 7.11 25.35 -6.20
CA SER A 230 6.54 26.19 -7.23
C SER A 230 5.39 27.04 -6.65
N PRO A 231 5.37 28.37 -6.90
CA PRO A 231 4.28 29.23 -6.46
C PRO A 231 2.95 28.86 -7.12
N ASP A 232 2.99 28.23 -8.29
CA ASP A 232 1.81 27.85 -9.06
C ASP A 232 1.09 26.62 -8.48
N ARG A 233 1.74 25.88 -7.57
CA ARG A 233 1.15 24.70 -6.95
C ARG A 233 0.16 25.11 -5.84
N PRO A 234 -1.12 24.71 -5.92
CA PRO A 234 -2.08 24.97 -4.86
C PRO A 234 -1.62 24.40 -3.52
N GLY A 235 -1.67 25.24 -2.47
CA GLY A 235 -1.31 24.85 -1.10
C GLY A 235 0.20 24.74 -0.82
N SER A 236 1.07 25.18 -1.74
CA SER A 236 2.53 25.17 -1.53
C SER A 236 2.97 25.97 -0.30
N ALA A 237 2.29 27.07 0.00
CA ALA A 237 2.54 27.92 1.17
C ALA A 237 2.16 27.27 2.51
N ASP A 238 1.22 26.32 2.51
CA ASP A 238 0.73 25.63 3.70
C ASP A 238 1.53 24.37 4.05
N LEU A 239 2.46 23.96 3.18
CA LEU A 239 3.27 22.77 3.40
C LEU A 239 4.25 23.00 4.57
N PRO A 240 4.38 22.03 5.50
CA PRO A 240 5.44 22.05 6.49
C PRO A 240 6.82 22.25 5.83
N PRO A 241 7.76 22.97 6.47
CA PRO A 241 9.08 23.21 5.91
C PRO A 241 9.88 21.91 5.70
N PHE A 242 10.44 21.71 4.51
CA PHE A 242 11.24 20.54 4.13
C PHE A 242 12.45 20.93 3.28
N THR A 243 13.45 20.05 3.17
CA THR A 243 14.67 20.26 2.38
C THR A 243 14.87 19.19 1.31
N VAL A 244 15.79 19.44 0.36
CA VAL A 244 16.16 18.49 -0.69
C VAL A 244 16.79 17.23 -0.09
N GLU A 245 17.63 17.36 0.94
CA GLU A 245 18.31 16.25 1.60
C GLU A 245 17.30 15.26 2.21
N TRP A 246 16.20 15.76 2.76
CA TRP A 246 15.15 14.90 3.28
C TRP A 246 14.46 14.12 2.16
N ILE A 247 14.18 14.76 1.02
CA ILE A 247 13.64 14.09 -0.17
C ILE A 247 14.62 13.02 -0.69
N ILE A 248 15.93 13.30 -0.66
CA ILE A 248 16.97 12.32 -1.00
C ILE A 248 16.88 11.09 -0.08
N GLU A 249 16.76 11.26 1.24
CA GLU A 249 16.61 10.13 2.18
C GLU A 249 15.32 9.33 1.96
N LEU A 250 14.21 10.01 1.60
CA LEU A 250 12.98 9.33 1.18
C LEU A 250 13.21 8.52 -0.11
N GLY A 251 13.91 9.10 -1.10
CA GLY A 251 14.30 8.43 -2.34
C GLY A 251 15.16 7.19 -2.09
N LYS A 252 16.19 7.30 -1.24
CA LYS A 252 17.03 6.17 -0.82
C LYS A 252 16.21 5.05 -0.20
N THR A 253 15.22 5.39 0.63
CA THR A 253 14.33 4.40 1.26
C THR A 253 13.51 3.64 0.22
N SER A 254 12.93 4.34 -0.76
CA SER A 254 12.22 3.73 -1.88
C SER A 254 13.12 2.79 -2.68
N VAL A 255 14.35 3.23 -3.00
CA VAL A 255 15.27 2.44 -3.81
C VAL A 255 15.81 1.22 -3.07
N ARG A 256 16.04 1.29 -1.75
CA ARG A 256 16.35 0.11 -0.93
C ARG A 256 15.23 -0.94 -1.03
N GLY A 257 13.97 -0.51 -0.99
CA GLY A 257 12.81 -1.37 -1.21
C GLY A 257 12.85 -2.06 -2.58
N TRP A 258 13.13 -1.30 -3.64
CA TRP A 258 13.26 -1.86 -5.00
C TRP A 258 14.45 -2.80 -5.16
N LYS A 259 15.58 -2.54 -4.48
CA LYS A 259 16.73 -3.44 -4.48
C LYS A 259 16.37 -4.80 -3.89
N ILE A 260 15.58 -4.83 -2.82
CA ILE A 260 15.11 -6.09 -2.22
C ILE A 260 14.28 -6.89 -3.23
N THR A 261 13.36 -6.23 -3.96
CA THR A 261 12.56 -6.91 -4.99
C THR A 261 13.42 -7.37 -6.18
N TYR A 262 14.35 -6.54 -6.63
CA TYR A 262 15.28 -6.87 -7.71
C TYR A 262 16.16 -8.08 -7.37
N ASP A 263 16.67 -8.12 -6.15
CA ASP A 263 17.47 -9.24 -5.64
C ASP A 263 16.65 -10.53 -5.52
N ALA A 264 15.36 -10.42 -5.15
CA ALA A 264 14.44 -11.55 -5.08
C ALA A 264 14.11 -12.13 -6.47
N GLU A 265 14.10 -11.30 -7.52
CA GLU A 265 13.94 -11.79 -8.90
C GLU A 265 15.14 -12.60 -9.39
N LYS A 266 16.34 -12.30 -8.89
CA LYS A 266 17.57 -13.00 -9.27
C LYS A 266 17.81 -14.29 -8.48
N SER A 267 17.23 -14.43 -7.28
CA SER A 267 17.51 -15.53 -6.36
C SER A 267 16.24 -16.13 -5.76
N ALA A 268 16.01 -17.42 -6.00
CA ALA A 268 14.89 -18.18 -5.44
C ALA A 268 14.88 -18.15 -3.90
N GLU A 269 16.04 -18.24 -3.26
CA GLU A 269 16.16 -18.15 -1.79
C GLU A 269 15.70 -16.79 -1.27
N LYS A 270 16.15 -15.69 -1.90
CA LYS A 270 15.72 -14.34 -1.51
C LYS A 270 14.24 -14.12 -1.79
N LYS A 271 13.68 -14.70 -2.86
CA LYS A 271 12.25 -14.71 -3.15
C LYS A 271 11.44 -15.38 -2.04
N LEU A 272 11.83 -16.60 -1.64
CA LEU A 272 11.17 -17.34 -0.55
C LEU A 272 11.25 -16.56 0.77
N ARG A 273 12.42 -15.97 1.08
CA ARG A 273 12.59 -15.14 2.28
C ARG A 273 11.70 -13.90 2.25
N LEU A 274 11.58 -13.23 1.11
CA LEU A 274 10.71 -12.05 0.95
C LEU A 274 9.23 -12.44 1.11
N ALA A 275 8.80 -13.55 0.50
CA ALA A 275 7.44 -14.06 0.64
C ALA A 275 7.10 -14.39 2.11
N ARG A 276 8.01 -15.08 2.82
CA ARG A 276 7.89 -15.36 4.25
C ARG A 276 7.80 -14.10 5.10
N ASN A 277 8.65 -13.11 4.84
CA ASN A 277 8.64 -11.84 5.56
C ASN A 277 7.33 -11.07 5.33
N LYS A 278 6.84 -11.05 4.09
CA LYS A 278 5.55 -10.44 3.74
C LYS A 278 4.40 -11.14 4.46
N HIS A 279 4.39 -12.47 4.45
CA HIS A 279 3.41 -13.27 5.19
C HIS A 279 3.42 -12.94 6.69
N ASN A 280 4.59 -13.00 7.34
CA ASN A 280 4.74 -12.69 8.76
C ASN A 280 4.29 -11.25 9.10
N THR A 281 4.63 -10.29 8.23
CA THR A 281 4.20 -8.89 8.39
C THR A 281 2.68 -8.76 8.31
N HIS A 282 2.03 -9.48 7.38
CA HIS A 282 0.57 -9.50 7.29
C HIS A 282 -0.07 -10.11 8.55
N LEU A 283 0.46 -11.23 9.06
CA LEU A 283 -0.05 -11.84 10.30
C LEU A 283 0.09 -10.88 11.49
N HIS A 284 1.27 -10.30 11.67
CA HIS A 284 1.51 -9.35 12.74
C HIS A 284 0.58 -8.14 12.67
N ASN A 285 0.39 -7.54 11.49
CA ASN A 285 -0.53 -6.42 11.31
C ASN A 285 -1.98 -6.80 11.64
N ARG A 286 -2.41 -8.03 11.31
CA ARG A 286 -3.75 -8.53 11.66
C ARG A 286 -3.90 -8.74 13.15
N ARG A 287 -2.89 -9.32 13.82
CA ARG A 287 -2.88 -9.41 15.29
C ARG A 287 -2.98 -8.04 15.94
N LYS A 288 -2.26 -7.05 15.41
CA LYS A 288 -2.32 -5.67 15.89
C LYS A 288 -3.70 -5.04 15.68
N GLU A 289 -4.32 -5.24 14.51
CA GLU A 289 -5.71 -4.81 14.24
C GLU A 289 -6.69 -5.47 15.22
N LYS A 290 -6.56 -6.79 15.42
CA LYS A 290 -7.41 -7.56 16.34
C LYS A 290 -7.26 -7.12 17.79
N ALA A 291 -6.04 -6.94 18.27
CA ALA A 291 -5.76 -6.39 19.59
C ALA A 291 -6.32 -4.97 19.73
N GLY A 292 -6.17 -4.13 18.70
CA GLY A 292 -6.74 -2.78 18.68
C GLY A 292 -8.26 -2.76 18.75
N ASN A 293 -8.94 -3.69 18.07
CA ASN A 293 -10.38 -3.85 18.18
C ASN A 293 -10.75 -4.32 19.58
N ARG A 294 -10.16 -5.42 20.07
CA ARG A 294 -10.46 -5.96 21.40
C ARG A 294 -10.22 -4.96 22.53
N ARG A 295 -9.27 -4.03 22.42
CA ARG A 295 -9.12 -2.94 23.39
C ARG A 295 -10.38 -2.05 23.49
N LYS A 296 -11.09 -1.83 22.38
CA LYS A 296 -12.39 -1.13 22.41
C LYS A 296 -13.46 -2.00 23.09
N GLY A 297 -13.42 -3.31 22.87
CA GLY A 297 -14.30 -4.27 23.56
C GLY A 297 -14.03 -4.30 25.07
N ALA A 298 -12.77 -4.20 25.47
CA ALA A 298 -12.36 -4.12 26.87
C ALA A 298 -12.91 -2.89 27.60
N GLU A 299 -13.02 -1.75 26.91
CA GLU A 299 -13.67 -0.55 27.48
C GLU A 299 -15.12 -0.87 27.84
N ILE A 300 -15.85 -1.55 26.94
CA ILE A 300 -17.23 -1.97 27.17
C ILE A 300 -17.31 -3.03 28.29
N PHE A 301 -16.41 -4.02 28.29
CA PHE A 301 -16.36 -5.04 29.35
C PHE A 301 -16.20 -4.41 30.73
N LYS A 302 -15.34 -3.40 30.82
CA LYS A 302 -15.06 -2.68 32.05
C LYS A 302 -16.27 -1.87 32.51
N GLU A 303 -17.03 -1.29 31.58
CA GLU A 303 -18.28 -0.59 31.89
C GLU A 303 -19.35 -1.55 32.43
N GLU A 304 -19.44 -2.76 31.89
CA GLU A 304 -20.45 -3.76 32.28
C GLU A 304 -20.10 -4.52 33.57
N THR A 305 -18.84 -4.94 33.73
CA THR A 305 -18.40 -5.82 34.84
C THR A 305 -17.61 -5.11 35.93
N GLY A 306 -17.13 -3.90 35.67
CA GLY A 306 -16.18 -3.18 36.55
C GLY A 306 -14.73 -3.68 36.47
N ILE A 307 -14.44 -4.73 35.69
CA ILE A 307 -13.11 -5.35 35.63
C ILE A 307 -12.33 -4.83 34.41
N ASP A 308 -11.09 -4.39 34.62
CA ASP A 308 -10.23 -3.89 33.54
C ASP A 308 -9.43 -5.01 32.86
N VAL A 309 -9.89 -5.42 31.68
CA VAL A 309 -9.24 -6.45 30.86
C VAL A 309 -8.25 -5.89 29.84
N ALA A 310 -8.05 -4.57 29.77
CA ALA A 310 -7.10 -3.98 28.82
C ALA A 310 -5.64 -4.50 28.99
N PRO A 311 -5.12 -4.76 30.21
CA PRO A 311 -3.80 -5.37 30.41
C PRO A 311 -3.65 -6.77 29.78
N LEU A 312 -4.77 -7.44 29.52
CA LEU A 312 -4.84 -8.79 28.96
C LEU A 312 -4.76 -8.81 27.42
N ILE A 313 -4.62 -7.64 26.78
CA ILE A 313 -4.72 -7.51 25.33
C ILE A 313 -3.36 -7.11 24.73
N HIS A 314 -2.69 -8.14 24.20
CA HIS A 314 -1.43 -8.00 23.49
C HIS A 314 -1.50 -8.61 22.09
N GLU A 315 -0.83 -7.99 21.12
CA GLU A 315 -0.79 -8.48 19.74
C GLU A 315 -0.20 -9.90 19.63
N ASP A 316 0.83 -10.22 20.42
CA ASP A 316 1.39 -11.59 20.44
C ASP A 316 0.43 -12.65 20.99
N TRP A 317 -0.60 -12.25 21.74
CA TRP A 317 -1.55 -13.19 22.34
C TRP A 317 -2.79 -13.42 21.47
N MET A 318 -2.88 -12.77 20.31
CA MET A 318 -4.01 -12.91 19.38
C MET A 318 -3.89 -14.18 18.53
N SER A 319 -5.03 -14.74 18.10
CA SER A 319 -5.03 -15.81 17.11
C SER A 319 -4.59 -15.28 15.74
N ASP A 320 -3.92 -16.12 14.97
CA ASP A 320 -3.59 -15.81 13.59
C ASP A 320 -4.83 -15.95 12.70
N GLU A 321 -4.99 -15.01 11.78
CA GLU A 321 -6.02 -15.07 10.74
C GLU A 321 -5.31 -15.17 9.40
N LEU A 322 -5.46 -16.30 8.71
CA LEU A 322 -4.90 -16.56 7.38
C LEU A 322 -5.93 -16.11 6.34
N GLY A 323 -5.57 -15.13 5.53
CA GLY A 323 -6.46 -14.51 4.54
C GLY A 323 -5.76 -14.13 3.25
N THR A 324 -4.48 -14.51 3.14
CA THR A 324 -3.67 -14.38 1.94
C THR A 324 -3.52 -15.77 1.37
N GLU A 325 -3.64 -15.89 0.06
CA GLU A 325 -3.39 -17.14 -0.66
C GLU A 325 -1.99 -17.66 -0.34
N PRO A 326 -1.87 -18.86 0.28
CA PRO A 326 -0.61 -19.56 0.36
C PRO A 326 -0.09 -19.75 -1.07
N GLU A 327 1.19 -19.49 -1.32
CA GLU A 327 1.77 -19.64 -2.67
C GLU A 327 1.69 -21.11 -3.16
N ASP A 328 1.62 -22.04 -2.23
CA ASP A 328 1.54 -23.49 -2.41
C ASP A 328 0.12 -24.03 -2.56
N GLU A 329 -0.92 -23.22 -2.30
CA GLU A 329 -2.32 -23.68 -2.35
C GLU A 329 -3.20 -22.77 -3.23
N PRO A 330 -3.12 -22.91 -4.57
CA PRO A 330 -4.00 -22.19 -5.47
C PRO A 330 -5.46 -22.55 -5.19
N ASN A 331 -6.32 -21.54 -5.05
CA ASN A 331 -7.73 -21.68 -4.67
C ASN A 331 -7.98 -22.09 -3.20
N TRP A 332 -7.06 -21.86 -2.27
CA TRP A 332 -7.26 -22.15 -0.83
C TRP A 332 -8.61 -21.62 -0.30
N LYS A 333 -9.08 -20.43 -0.72
CA LYS A 333 -10.40 -19.89 -0.32
C LYS A 333 -11.55 -20.79 -0.74
N VAL A 334 -11.49 -21.33 -1.96
CA VAL A 334 -12.51 -22.22 -2.51
C VAL A 334 -12.48 -23.54 -1.75
N ASN A 335 -11.28 -24.10 -1.52
CA ASN A 335 -11.11 -25.35 -0.78
C ASN A 335 -11.61 -25.22 0.66
N LEU A 336 -11.26 -24.12 1.33
CA LEU A 336 -11.71 -23.80 2.68
C LEU A 336 -13.24 -23.69 2.75
N LEU A 337 -13.87 -22.96 1.83
CA LEU A 337 -15.33 -22.86 1.78
C LEU A 337 -16.02 -24.19 1.46
N LYS A 338 -15.43 -25.02 0.59
CA LYS A 338 -15.93 -26.36 0.28
C LYS A 338 -15.85 -27.28 1.48
N SER A 339 -14.75 -27.23 2.24
CA SER A 339 -14.57 -28.05 3.45
C SER A 339 -15.64 -27.78 4.52
N LYS A 340 -16.21 -26.57 4.51
CA LYS A 340 -17.31 -26.16 5.39
C LYS A 340 -18.71 -26.25 4.75
N GLY A 341 -18.82 -26.79 3.54
CA GLY A 341 -20.11 -26.90 2.84
C GLY A 341 -20.73 -25.55 2.46
N MET A 342 -19.98 -24.44 2.53
CA MET A 342 -20.50 -23.09 2.28
C MET A 342 -20.33 -22.64 0.84
N TYR A 343 -19.45 -23.29 0.08
CA TYR A 343 -19.01 -22.81 -1.23
C TYR A 343 -20.17 -22.58 -2.21
N ASP A 344 -21.11 -23.52 -2.33
CA ASP A 344 -22.18 -23.42 -3.33
C ASP A 344 -23.12 -22.23 -3.06
N GLY A 345 -23.35 -21.88 -1.79
CA GLY A 345 -24.15 -20.72 -1.41
C GLY A 345 -23.47 -19.37 -1.67
N VAL A 346 -22.14 -19.32 -1.70
CA VAL A 346 -21.37 -18.05 -1.79
C VAL A 346 -20.49 -17.94 -3.03
N LYS A 347 -20.54 -18.91 -3.95
CA LYS A 347 -19.67 -18.99 -5.15
C LYS A 347 -19.65 -17.71 -5.97
N HIS A 348 -20.81 -17.08 -6.18
CA HIS A 348 -20.94 -15.84 -6.96
C HIS A 348 -20.42 -14.60 -6.22
N GLN A 349 -20.29 -14.68 -4.89
CA GLN A 349 -19.90 -13.58 -4.02
C GLN A 349 -18.49 -13.75 -3.44
N ILE A 350 -17.79 -14.86 -3.71
CA ILE A 350 -16.47 -15.16 -3.11
C ILE A 350 -15.42 -14.05 -3.32
N LYS A 351 -15.58 -13.21 -4.35
CA LYS A 351 -14.71 -12.06 -4.63
C LYS A 351 -15.10 -10.78 -3.87
N THR A 352 -16.32 -10.69 -3.34
CA THR A 352 -16.86 -9.48 -2.69
C THR A 352 -16.49 -9.39 -1.21
N PHE A 353 -16.29 -10.54 -0.54
CA PHE A 353 -15.95 -10.61 0.88
C PHE A 353 -14.52 -11.14 1.13
N GLY A 354 -13.97 -10.80 2.28
CA GLY A 354 -12.72 -11.40 2.76
C GLY A 354 -12.99 -12.73 3.44
N VAL A 355 -12.26 -13.79 3.10
CA VAL A 355 -12.29 -15.08 3.81
C VAL A 355 -11.04 -15.19 4.65
N PHE A 356 -11.21 -15.58 5.91
CA PHE A 356 -10.15 -15.72 6.89
C PHE A 356 -10.27 -17.08 7.59
N GLU A 357 -9.21 -17.89 7.57
CA GLU A 357 -9.09 -19.07 8.42
C GLU A 357 -8.46 -18.65 9.75
N THR A 358 -9.10 -18.96 10.87
CA THR A 358 -8.55 -18.70 12.21
C THR A 358 -7.68 -19.87 12.64
N VAL A 359 -6.44 -19.58 13.04
CA VAL A 359 -5.53 -20.56 13.65
C VAL A 359 -5.63 -20.45 15.17
N LYS A 360 -6.10 -21.51 15.82
CA LYS A 360 -6.25 -21.56 17.28
C LYS A 360 -4.90 -21.88 17.95
N PRO A 361 -4.41 -21.02 18.86
CA PRO A 361 -3.23 -21.35 19.65
C PRO A 361 -3.56 -22.39 20.73
N ASN A 362 -2.86 -23.52 20.75
CA ASN A 362 -3.05 -24.57 21.76
C ASN A 362 -2.54 -24.17 23.14
N TRP A 363 -1.61 -23.21 23.22
CA TRP A 363 -1.13 -22.70 24.51
C TRP A 363 -2.19 -21.93 25.29
N ARG A 364 -3.29 -21.56 24.64
CA ARG A 364 -4.30 -20.66 25.21
C ARG A 364 -5.33 -21.45 26.00
N SER A 365 -5.57 -21.05 27.25
CA SER A 365 -6.68 -21.60 28.04
C SER A 365 -8.03 -21.28 27.41
N GLU A 366 -9.02 -22.15 27.65
CA GLU A 366 -10.39 -21.97 27.17
C GLU A 366 -11.03 -20.68 27.74
N LYS A 367 -10.88 -20.44 29.05
CA LYS A 367 -11.37 -19.22 29.72
C LYS A 367 -10.88 -17.93 29.03
N PHE A 368 -9.61 -17.90 28.63
CA PHE A 368 -9.04 -16.74 27.95
C PHE A 368 -9.48 -16.66 26.48
N GLU A 369 -9.72 -17.79 25.82
CA GLU A 369 -10.33 -17.82 24.50
C GLU A 369 -11.76 -17.26 24.53
N ASP A 370 -12.57 -17.62 25.53
CA ASP A 370 -13.94 -17.13 25.69
C ASP A 370 -13.99 -15.63 25.96
N LEU A 371 -13.13 -15.12 26.86
CA LEU A 371 -12.99 -13.67 27.07
C LEU A 371 -12.66 -12.93 25.76
N MET A 372 -11.81 -13.53 24.93
CA MET A 372 -11.41 -12.96 23.64
C MET A 372 -12.52 -13.00 22.60
N HIS A 373 -13.34 -14.06 22.58
CA HIS A 373 -14.52 -14.14 21.72
C HIS A 373 -15.63 -13.20 22.17
N TRP A 374 -15.81 -13.02 23.47
CA TRP A 374 -16.74 -12.05 24.03
C TRP A 374 -16.46 -10.64 23.51
N MET A 375 -15.20 -10.19 23.59
CA MET A 375 -14.81 -8.86 23.12
C MET A 375 -15.03 -8.69 21.61
N ASP A 376 -14.77 -9.76 20.84
CA ASP A 376 -15.05 -9.75 19.41
C ASP A 376 -16.57 -9.65 19.15
N HIS A 377 -17.39 -10.42 19.87
CA HIS A 377 -18.85 -10.45 19.73
C HIS A 377 -19.51 -9.09 20.04
N VAL A 378 -19.16 -8.46 21.15
CA VAL A 378 -19.73 -7.15 21.54
C VAL A 378 -19.42 -6.07 20.49
N LEU A 379 -18.20 -6.08 19.95
CA LEU A 379 -17.83 -5.14 18.90
C LEU A 379 -18.50 -5.44 17.56
N GLU A 380 -18.64 -6.71 17.22
CA GLU A 380 -19.36 -7.13 16.01
C GLU A 380 -20.82 -6.71 16.10
N ALA A 381 -21.50 -6.90 17.24
CA ALA A 381 -22.86 -6.43 17.47
C ALA A 381 -22.99 -4.90 17.25
N GLN A 382 -22.09 -4.11 17.83
CA GLN A 382 -22.07 -2.64 17.62
C GLN A 382 -21.73 -2.25 16.16
N SER A 383 -20.96 -3.07 15.46
CA SER A 383 -20.50 -2.80 14.10
C SER A 383 -21.53 -3.19 13.05
N GLN A 384 -22.31 -4.24 13.25
CA GLN A 384 -23.36 -4.65 12.30
C GLN A 384 -24.39 -3.54 12.07
N ASP A 385 -24.68 -2.73 13.09
CA ASP A 385 -25.54 -1.55 12.97
C ASP A 385 -24.93 -0.44 12.12
N LYS A 386 -23.60 -0.39 12.03
CA LYS A 386 -22.83 0.58 11.22
C LYS A 386 -22.51 0.05 9.82
N GLU A 387 -22.22 -1.24 9.67
CA GLU A 387 -21.91 -1.87 8.38
C GLU A 387 -23.14 -1.93 7.47
N LYS A 388 -24.33 -2.21 8.03
CA LYS A 388 -25.61 -2.08 7.30
C LYS A 388 -25.78 -0.68 6.67
N LYS A 389 -25.18 0.35 7.28
CA LYS A 389 -25.26 1.75 6.82
C LYS A 389 -24.15 2.15 5.86
N THR A 390 -22.99 1.48 5.89
CA THR A 390 -21.76 1.92 5.18
C THR A 390 -21.33 1.02 4.03
N GLY A 391 -21.97 -0.15 3.84
CA GLY A 391 -21.63 -1.07 2.75
C GLY A 391 -20.22 -1.67 2.88
N ALA A 392 -19.69 -1.77 4.10
CA ALA A 392 -18.38 -2.33 4.36
C ALA A 392 -18.27 -3.76 3.81
N LYS A 393 -17.10 -4.13 3.29
CA LYS A 393 -16.84 -5.49 2.80
C LYS A 393 -16.94 -6.46 3.97
N ARG A 394 -17.95 -7.33 3.93
CA ARG A 394 -18.13 -8.42 4.89
C ARG A 394 -16.84 -9.24 4.98
N ARG A 395 -16.50 -9.67 6.19
CA ARG A 395 -15.41 -10.61 6.46
C ARG A 395 -16.03 -11.90 6.99
N LEU A 396 -15.71 -13.02 6.36
CA LEU A 396 -16.10 -14.34 6.81
C LEU A 396 -14.91 -15.00 7.50
N ARG A 397 -15.03 -15.24 8.81
CA ARG A 397 -14.05 -16.00 9.60
C ARG A 397 -14.50 -17.44 9.71
N LEU A 398 -13.60 -18.36 9.41
CA LEU A 398 -13.84 -19.80 9.41
C LEU A 398 -12.89 -20.47 10.39
N TYR A 399 -13.44 -21.32 11.25
CA TYR A 399 -12.69 -22.17 12.17
C TYR A 399 -12.53 -23.54 11.53
N ASN A 400 -11.30 -23.91 11.14
CA ASN A 400 -11.01 -25.12 10.38
C ASN A 400 -10.13 -26.12 11.15
N ASP A 401 -10.29 -26.14 12.48
CA ASP A 401 -9.51 -26.99 13.40
C ASP A 401 -7.99 -26.82 13.31
N ARG A 402 -7.53 -25.80 12.56
CA ARG A 402 -6.13 -25.48 12.39
C ARG A 402 -5.61 -24.90 13.69
N THR A 403 -4.64 -25.59 14.28
CA THR A 403 -4.04 -25.19 15.54
C THR A 403 -2.55 -24.83 15.39
N THR A 404 -2.00 -24.17 16.41
CA THR A 404 -0.57 -23.94 16.52
C THR A 404 -0.08 -24.18 17.94
N ASP A 405 1.00 -24.93 18.07
CA ASP A 405 1.71 -25.16 19.33
C ASP A 405 2.76 -24.10 19.62
N LYS A 406 2.96 -23.13 18.74
CA LYS A 406 4.02 -22.13 18.92
C LYS A 406 3.63 -21.17 20.06
N PRO A 407 4.47 -21.00 21.11
CA PRO A 407 4.21 -20.01 22.14
C PRO A 407 4.31 -18.57 21.59
N PRO A 408 3.59 -17.60 22.19
CA PRO A 408 3.75 -16.19 21.88
C PRO A 408 5.13 -15.68 22.28
N GLY A 409 5.61 -14.64 21.60
CA GLY A 409 6.90 -14.03 21.93
C GLY A 409 6.93 -13.33 23.30
N ARG A 410 5.77 -12.91 23.79
CA ARG A 410 5.59 -12.31 25.12
C ARG A 410 4.87 -13.30 26.04
N THR A 411 5.41 -13.51 27.24
CA THR A 411 4.80 -14.39 28.26
C THR A 411 3.39 -13.93 28.61
N PRO A 412 2.36 -14.77 28.40
CA PRO A 412 0.99 -14.48 28.79
C PRO A 412 0.82 -14.56 30.33
N PRO A 413 -0.25 -13.96 30.88
CA PRO A 413 -0.63 -14.15 32.28
C PRO A 413 -1.02 -15.61 32.56
N ASN A 414 -0.98 -16.05 33.82
CA ASN A 414 -1.10 -17.48 34.13
C ASN A 414 -2.47 -18.04 33.75
N PHE A 415 -3.55 -17.32 34.05
CA PHE A 415 -4.92 -17.75 33.69
C PHE A 415 -5.11 -17.92 32.17
N ALA A 416 -4.27 -17.31 31.33
CA ALA A 416 -4.35 -17.40 29.88
C ALA A 416 -3.64 -18.63 29.29
N VAL A 417 -2.90 -19.39 30.12
CA VAL A 417 -2.11 -20.54 29.68
C VAL A 417 -2.89 -21.82 29.90
N ASP A 418 -2.96 -22.66 28.87
CA ASP A 418 -3.40 -24.05 29.00
C ASP A 418 -2.32 -24.87 29.75
N PRO A 419 -2.62 -25.38 30.96
CA PRO A 419 -1.66 -26.16 31.75
C PRO A 419 -1.28 -27.49 31.07
N ASP A 420 -2.19 -28.11 30.32
CA ASP A 420 -1.94 -29.39 29.66
C ASP A 420 -1.01 -29.20 28.46
N TRP A 421 -1.28 -28.20 27.63
CA TRP A 421 -0.35 -27.80 26.57
C TRP A 421 1.03 -27.47 27.15
N LEU A 422 1.11 -26.70 28.23
CA LEU A 422 2.40 -26.31 28.82
C LEU A 422 3.18 -27.53 29.32
N LYS A 423 2.49 -28.50 29.94
CA LYS A 423 3.11 -29.73 30.45
C LYS A 423 3.59 -30.65 29.32
N ASN A 424 2.75 -30.86 28.31
CA ASN A 424 2.96 -31.90 27.30
C ASN A 424 3.75 -31.40 26.08
N CYS A 425 3.63 -30.12 25.74
CA CYS A 425 4.23 -29.53 24.56
C CYS A 425 5.18 -28.39 24.93
N GLY A 426 4.70 -27.39 25.67
CA GLY A 426 5.45 -26.16 25.98
C GLY A 426 6.82 -26.41 26.61
N LYS A 427 6.87 -27.15 27.73
CA LYS A 427 8.12 -27.46 28.43
C LYS A 427 9.04 -28.43 27.68
N VAL A 428 8.50 -29.25 26.78
CA VAL A 428 9.26 -30.28 26.05
C VAL A 428 9.91 -29.67 24.80
N GLN A 429 9.14 -28.92 24.02
CA GLN A 429 9.57 -28.37 22.73
C GLN A 429 10.10 -26.93 22.82
N TYR A 430 9.63 -26.16 23.80
CA TYR A 430 9.88 -24.71 23.93
C TYR A 430 10.33 -24.34 25.35
N ALA A 431 11.28 -25.10 25.90
CA ALA A 431 11.69 -25.00 27.31
C ALA A 431 12.21 -23.59 27.67
N GLU A 432 12.96 -22.95 26.77
CA GLU A 432 13.52 -21.61 26.99
C GLU A 432 12.44 -20.53 26.91
N GLU A 433 11.57 -20.61 25.91
CA GLU A 433 10.48 -19.65 25.70
C GLU A 433 9.43 -19.74 26.81
N THR A 434 9.20 -20.93 27.37
CA THR A 434 8.18 -21.17 28.40
C THR A 434 8.69 -21.06 29.84
N LYS A 435 9.96 -20.72 30.06
CA LYS A 435 10.59 -20.63 31.39
C LYS A 435 9.89 -19.67 32.37
N MET A 436 9.24 -18.63 31.85
CA MET A 436 8.53 -17.62 32.65
C MET A 436 7.02 -17.87 32.77
N TYR A 437 6.50 -18.92 32.13
CA TYR A 437 5.07 -19.24 32.19
C TYR A 437 4.72 -19.72 33.59
N LEU A 438 3.51 -19.38 34.05
CA LEU A 438 3.03 -19.64 35.41
C LEU A 438 3.81 -18.89 36.52
N LYS A 439 4.59 -17.85 36.17
CA LYS A 439 5.30 -16.98 37.13
C LYS A 439 4.80 -15.54 37.14
N MET A 440 3.94 -15.17 36.19
CA MET A 440 3.36 -13.84 36.12
C MET A 440 2.18 -13.77 37.10
N PRO A 441 1.98 -12.69 37.86
CA PRO A 441 0.75 -12.55 38.64
C PRO A 441 -0.44 -12.47 37.68
N ASP A 442 -1.57 -13.05 38.08
CA ASP A 442 -2.83 -12.82 37.38
C ASP A 442 -3.30 -11.38 37.57
N VAL A 443 -4.06 -10.89 36.59
CA VAL A 443 -4.67 -9.57 36.68
C VAL A 443 -5.75 -9.62 37.78
N PRO A 444 -5.90 -8.58 38.61
CA PRO A 444 -6.97 -8.52 39.60
C PRO A 444 -8.34 -8.83 38.97
N GLY A 445 -9.11 -9.73 39.58
CA GLY A 445 -10.39 -10.23 39.02
C GLY A 445 -10.28 -11.46 38.13
N PHE A 446 -9.07 -11.95 37.84
CA PHE A 446 -8.80 -13.18 37.07
C PHE A 446 -7.93 -14.19 37.83
N ALA A 447 -7.71 -13.97 39.12
CA ALA A 447 -6.92 -14.88 39.94
C ALA A 447 -7.75 -16.13 40.27
N GLY A 448 -7.19 -17.31 39.97
CA GLY A 448 -7.82 -18.59 40.32
C GLY A 448 -9.01 -18.97 39.42
N ASP A 449 -9.95 -19.71 40.00
CA ASP A 449 -11.12 -20.24 39.29
C ASP A 449 -12.32 -19.29 39.27
N GLU A 450 -12.21 -18.11 39.88
CA GLU A 450 -13.31 -17.17 40.11
C GLU A 450 -13.83 -16.47 38.85
N PHE A 451 -13.07 -16.48 37.74
CA PHE A 451 -13.56 -15.94 36.48
C PHE A 451 -14.47 -16.95 35.76
N GLU A 452 -15.77 -16.71 35.84
CA GLU A 452 -16.76 -17.24 34.91
C GLU A 452 -17.01 -16.19 33.83
N ALA A 453 -16.81 -16.56 32.57
CA ALA A 453 -17.20 -15.68 31.48
C ALA A 453 -18.72 -15.40 31.60
N PRO A 454 -19.21 -14.20 31.31
CA PRO A 454 -20.65 -13.88 31.44
C PRO A 454 -21.54 -14.60 30.40
N TYR A 455 -21.04 -15.67 29.80
CA TYR A 455 -21.61 -16.38 28.66
C TYR A 455 -21.37 -17.87 28.84
N HIS A 456 -22.35 -18.65 28.41
CA HIS A 456 -22.18 -20.08 28.23
C HIS A 456 -22.21 -20.39 26.74
N LYS A 457 -21.43 -21.39 26.35
CA LYS A 457 -21.34 -21.85 24.97
C LYS A 457 -22.29 -23.03 24.78
N VAL A 458 -23.36 -22.82 24.00
CA VAL A 458 -24.29 -23.90 23.61
C VAL A 458 -24.09 -24.18 22.13
N ASP A 459 -23.68 -25.39 21.78
CA ASP A 459 -23.45 -25.82 20.39
C ASP A 459 -22.52 -24.92 19.56
N GLY A 460 -21.60 -24.23 20.23
CA GLY A 460 -20.65 -23.31 19.58
C GLY A 460 -21.14 -21.87 19.43
N GLU A 461 -22.38 -21.58 19.82
CA GLU A 461 -22.93 -20.23 19.92
C GLU A 461 -22.76 -19.68 21.35
N LEU A 462 -22.44 -18.40 21.46
CA LEU A 462 -22.27 -17.70 22.74
C LEU A 462 -23.58 -17.07 23.14
N PHE A 463 -24.17 -17.55 24.23
CA PHE A 463 -25.38 -16.97 24.81
C PHE A 463 -24.99 -16.19 26.07
N PRO A 464 -25.50 -14.97 26.27
CA PRO A 464 -25.40 -14.30 27.56
C PRO A 464 -25.90 -15.25 28.65
N ILE A 465 -25.23 -15.30 29.79
CA ILE A 465 -25.87 -15.82 31.00
C ILE A 465 -26.99 -14.83 31.29
N GLU A 466 -28.25 -15.24 31.04
CA GLU A 466 -29.40 -14.49 31.52
C GLU A 466 -29.22 -14.39 33.02
N SER A 467 -29.08 -13.17 33.55
CA SER A 467 -29.14 -12.99 34.99
C SER A 467 -30.52 -13.47 35.41
N ASP A 468 -30.58 -14.49 36.26
CA ASP A 468 -31.78 -14.87 37.00
C ASP A 468 -32.10 -13.73 37.98
N ASP A 469 -32.45 -12.55 37.45
CA ASP A 469 -32.95 -11.42 38.20
C ASP A 469 -34.46 -11.66 38.43
N ASP A 470 -34.74 -12.29 39.58
CA ASP A 470 -36.01 -12.25 40.33
C ASP A 470 -36.35 -10.83 40.82
#